data_AF-A0AA39IEF0-F1
#
_entry.id   AF-A0AA39IEF0-F1
#
_cell.length_a   1.000
_cell.length_b   1.000
_cell.length_c   1.000
_cell.angle_alpha   90.00
_cell.angle_beta   90.00
_cell.angle_gamma   90.00
#
_symmetry.space_group_name_H-M   'P 1'
#
loop_
_entity.id
_entity.type
_entity.pdbx_description
1 polymer ?
#
loop_
_entity_poly.entity_id
_entity_poly.type
_entity_poly.pdbx_seq_one_letter_code
_entity_poly.pdbx_strand_id
1 'polypeptide(L)'
;MTPIPDNDNGNDWSLLAEISKHRSLTSLSLSKFNSPVKGFRLGIDVQPWYYHADSSQEGENPQLRLLFFRCKRLLRYPILPLFMFDLDPRRHTDNHPRTEELTEGFIPIIEAFGFEWRYAPGDPLAELACLNREGIIDAVLTDDVAVWVFGAQTVWRNPSSSHPKAKQTVKETIYKVYDGITKEHRAAMLMVLLCRHGRWCNAGSALRLARTDLAVEIYHAATTQSDNELQELLPGWRSRYSKDFRLANCVPPKAFPPVLSTYMHPSVSTRPVETYPPSMWTIKEASLPELARTCEDLFEWGWEDRILVRFRSTIWENLPVRILRRQLLCPSLPDAEIFRLFGGGDEPGKVIDKIVGSRTHHSTDKTLEYRVEVDTQLLILWTKAGLKGTRQAPEVGKGKEVTSNGDDDDGPDNGAEPAPDVDAESSGEEDTSVPKKGSGKQKPLRIWIPAIMVQKANVELAKEYAKECEEKKARKPKRKRREDQDPASKKTKRSTATPRKQAKAAKGPPPSEAGPSNSHSSADVPSTSTLGS
;
A
#
# COMPACT_ATOMS: atom_id res chain seq x y z
N MET A 1 35.65 6.34 -20.90
CA MET A 1 34.47 6.83 -20.16
C MET A 1 34.39 6.01 -18.89
N THR A 2 34.72 6.62 -17.75
CA THR A 2 34.45 6.05 -16.42
C THR A 2 32.94 5.98 -16.21
N PRO A 3 32.40 4.89 -15.64
CA PRO A 3 30.99 4.83 -15.29
C PRO A 3 30.69 5.92 -14.25
N ILE A 4 29.65 6.72 -14.52
CA ILE A 4 29.12 7.68 -13.54
C ILE A 4 28.51 6.84 -12.41
N PRO A 5 28.90 7.04 -11.15
CA PRO A 5 28.33 6.28 -10.04
C PRO A 5 26.83 6.56 -9.92
N ASP A 6 26.03 5.48 -9.76
CA ASP A 6 24.59 5.48 -9.48
C ASP A 6 24.30 5.97 -8.05
N ASN A 7 24.79 7.17 -7.72
CA ASN A 7 24.57 7.77 -6.42
C ASN A 7 23.81 9.08 -6.60
N ASP A 8 22.53 8.99 -6.93
CA ASP A 8 21.57 10.03 -6.55
C ASP A 8 20.14 9.47 -6.54
N ASN A 9 19.51 9.52 -5.37
CA ASN A 9 18.10 9.22 -5.12
C ASN A 9 17.19 10.25 -5.81
N GLY A 10 17.19 10.26 -7.14
CA GLY A 10 16.19 10.97 -7.93
C GLY A 10 14.84 10.31 -7.72
N ASN A 11 14.06 10.81 -6.77
CA ASN A 11 12.70 10.33 -6.57
C ASN A 11 11.82 10.78 -7.75
N ASP A 12 11.72 9.96 -8.80
CA ASP A 12 10.92 10.22 -10.00
C ASP A 12 9.47 10.64 -9.66
N TRP A 13 8.92 10.02 -8.61
CA TRP A 13 7.59 10.32 -8.09
C TRP A 13 7.43 11.77 -7.60
N SER A 14 8.53 12.52 -7.40
CA SER A 14 8.50 13.95 -7.11
C SER A 14 7.95 14.78 -8.27
N LEU A 15 8.08 14.31 -9.52
CA LEU A 15 7.48 14.93 -10.70
C LEU A 15 5.96 14.78 -10.74
N LEU A 16 5.41 13.87 -9.93
CA LEU A 16 3.98 13.58 -9.84
C LEU A 16 3.40 14.05 -8.49
N ALA A 17 4.15 14.82 -7.71
CA ALA A 17 3.74 15.19 -6.35
C ALA A 17 2.43 16.01 -6.32
N GLU A 18 2.22 16.87 -7.31
CA GLU A 18 1.05 17.75 -7.40
C GLU A 18 -0.27 16.98 -7.61
N ILE A 19 -0.20 15.84 -8.30
CA ILE A 19 -1.36 14.97 -8.55
C ILE A 19 -1.55 13.89 -7.49
N SER A 20 -0.72 13.90 -6.44
CA SER A 20 -0.70 12.86 -5.42
C SER A 20 -1.56 13.21 -4.20
N LYS A 21 -2.29 12.22 -3.68
CA LYS A 21 -3.20 12.36 -2.52
C LYS A 21 -3.05 11.15 -1.60
N HIS A 22 -3.13 11.38 -0.30
CA HIS A 22 -3.25 10.30 0.68
C HIS A 22 -4.72 9.93 0.89
N ARG A 23 -5.04 8.64 0.83
CA ARG A 23 -6.39 8.11 1.01
C ARG A 23 -6.34 6.81 1.79
N SER A 24 -7.32 6.58 2.67
CA SER A 24 -7.46 5.29 3.33
C SER A 24 -7.99 4.21 2.37
N LEU A 25 -7.56 2.96 2.56
CA LEU A 25 -8.11 1.79 1.84
C LEU A 25 -9.62 1.67 2.04
N THR A 26 -10.16 2.07 3.21
CA THR A 26 -11.61 2.10 3.44
C THR A 26 -12.29 3.05 2.45
N SER A 27 -11.82 4.30 2.36
CA SER A 27 -12.41 5.27 1.43
C SER A 27 -12.22 4.85 -0.03
N LEU A 28 -11.06 4.32 -0.38
CA LEU A 28 -10.76 3.89 -1.75
C LEU A 28 -11.64 2.72 -2.17
N SER A 29 -11.68 1.65 -1.37
CA SER A 29 -12.48 0.46 -1.67
C SER A 29 -13.98 0.75 -1.77
N LEU A 30 -14.50 1.66 -0.94
CA LEU A 30 -15.92 2.02 -0.94
C LEU A 30 -16.32 2.94 -2.11
N SER A 31 -15.38 3.63 -2.75
CA SER A 31 -15.67 4.54 -3.86
C SER A 31 -16.39 3.86 -5.04
N LYS A 32 -16.19 2.54 -5.19
CA LYS A 32 -16.81 1.70 -6.23
C LYS A 32 -17.83 0.71 -5.68
N PHE A 33 -18.22 0.81 -4.40
CA PHE A 33 -19.15 -0.14 -3.79
C PHE A 33 -20.57 -0.10 -4.37
N ASN A 34 -20.95 1.02 -5.00
CA ASN A 34 -22.24 1.13 -5.70
C ASN A 34 -22.22 0.56 -7.13
N SER A 35 -21.05 0.17 -7.66
CA SER A 35 -20.94 -0.44 -8.99
C SER A 35 -21.71 -1.77 -9.08
N PRO A 36 -21.95 -2.30 -10.30
CA PRO A 36 -22.57 -3.62 -10.47
C PRO A 36 -21.81 -4.74 -9.75
N VAL A 37 -20.47 -4.66 -9.72
CA VAL A 37 -19.60 -5.66 -9.07
C VAL A 37 -19.40 -5.43 -7.57
N LYS A 38 -20.00 -4.37 -7.00
CA LYS A 38 -19.97 -4.03 -5.55
C LYS A 38 -18.56 -4.01 -4.95
N GLY A 39 -17.58 -3.51 -5.70
CA GLY A 39 -16.19 -3.48 -5.25
C GLY A 39 -15.29 -2.66 -6.17
N PHE A 40 -14.09 -2.37 -5.67
CA PHE A 40 -13.04 -1.63 -6.36
C PHE A 40 -12.09 -2.61 -7.05
N ARG A 41 -11.99 -2.56 -8.38
CA ARG A 41 -11.14 -3.48 -9.16
C ARG A 41 -9.72 -2.94 -9.18
N LEU A 42 -8.77 -3.68 -8.63
CA LEU A 42 -7.38 -3.24 -8.48
C LEU A 42 -6.46 -4.18 -9.26
N GLY A 43 -5.80 -3.67 -10.29
CA GLY A 43 -4.71 -4.40 -10.94
C GLY A 43 -3.45 -4.31 -10.09
N ILE A 44 -2.73 -5.41 -9.91
CA ILE A 44 -1.53 -5.49 -9.08
C ILE A 44 -0.38 -5.98 -9.92
N ASP A 45 0.64 -5.13 -10.00
CA ASP A 45 1.96 -5.50 -10.50
C ASP A 45 2.71 -6.29 -9.41
N VAL A 46 3.10 -7.52 -9.74
CA VAL A 46 3.67 -8.48 -8.78
C VAL A 46 5.16 -8.26 -8.53
N GLN A 47 5.88 -7.66 -9.47
CA GLN A 47 7.35 -7.55 -9.36
C GLN A 47 7.80 -6.71 -8.16
N PRO A 48 7.21 -5.53 -7.88
CA PRO A 48 7.50 -4.79 -6.64
C PRO A 48 7.23 -5.63 -5.39
N TRP A 49 6.18 -6.48 -5.42
CA TRP A 49 5.85 -7.31 -4.27
C TRP A 49 6.88 -8.38 -3.98
N TYR A 50 7.52 -8.95 -5.00
CA TYR A 50 8.60 -9.91 -4.82
C TYR A 50 9.84 -9.29 -4.20
N TYR A 51 10.27 -8.12 -4.67
CA TYR A 51 11.36 -7.39 -4.02
C TYR A 51 11.06 -7.03 -2.56
N HIS A 52 9.82 -6.62 -2.27
CA HIS A 52 9.44 -6.36 -0.87
C HIS A 52 9.43 -7.64 -0.03
N ALA A 53 9.17 -8.80 -0.63
CA ALA A 53 9.12 -10.09 0.06
C ALA A 53 10.48 -10.50 0.63
N ASP A 54 11.60 -10.03 0.06
CA ASP A 54 12.94 -10.29 0.58
C ASP A 54 13.20 -9.64 1.95
N SER A 55 12.40 -8.64 2.35
CA SER A 55 12.47 -8.12 3.72
C SER A 55 11.97 -9.12 4.77
N SER A 56 11.12 -10.08 4.38
CA SER A 56 10.57 -11.08 5.28
C SER A 56 11.60 -12.16 5.57
N GLN A 57 11.89 -12.35 6.86
CA GLN A 57 12.89 -13.31 7.35
C GLN A 57 12.23 -14.34 8.27
N GLU A 58 12.95 -15.44 8.52
CA GLU A 58 12.62 -16.49 9.50
C GLU A 58 11.35 -17.33 9.24
N GLY A 59 11.31 -18.55 9.77
CA GLY A 59 10.21 -19.50 9.52
C GLY A 59 10.20 -20.08 8.10
N GLU A 60 9.15 -20.83 7.79
CA GLU A 60 9.02 -21.53 6.52
C GLU A 60 8.39 -20.63 5.45
N ASN A 61 9.02 -20.57 4.28
CA ASN A 61 8.58 -19.73 3.15
C ASN A 61 8.30 -18.26 3.53
N PRO A 62 9.27 -17.53 4.12
CA PRO A 62 9.04 -16.19 4.65
C PRO A 62 8.57 -15.19 3.59
N GLN A 63 9.06 -15.28 2.35
CA GLN A 63 8.59 -14.45 1.24
C GLN A 63 7.10 -14.69 0.95
N LEU A 64 6.67 -15.95 0.79
CA LEU A 64 5.27 -16.30 0.55
C LEU A 64 4.39 -15.91 1.74
N ARG A 65 4.92 -15.95 2.96
CA ARG A 65 4.21 -15.49 4.16
C ARG A 65 3.89 -14.00 4.10
N LEU A 66 4.82 -13.15 3.65
CA LEU A 66 4.54 -11.73 3.44
C LEU A 66 3.44 -11.53 2.39
N LEU A 67 3.53 -12.23 1.26
CA LEU A 67 2.55 -12.15 0.18
C LEU A 67 1.16 -12.60 0.64
N PHE A 68 1.07 -13.68 1.43
CA PHE A 68 -0.16 -14.12 2.09
C PHE A 68 -0.78 -13.01 2.95
N PHE A 69 0.01 -12.33 3.78
CA PHE A 69 -0.51 -11.25 4.62
C PHE A 69 -0.92 -10.00 3.83
N ARG A 70 -0.29 -9.73 2.68
CA ARG A 70 -0.75 -8.70 1.74
C ARG A 70 -2.11 -9.07 1.13
N CYS A 71 -2.32 -10.32 0.73
CA CYS A 71 -3.63 -10.81 0.29
C CYS A 71 -4.69 -10.71 1.40
N LYS A 72 -4.35 -11.10 2.64
CA LYS A 72 -5.20 -10.91 3.84
C LYS A 72 -5.62 -9.45 4.02
N ARG A 73 -4.71 -8.51 3.80
CA ARG A 73 -5.02 -7.07 3.91
C ARG A 73 -6.08 -6.65 2.87
N LEU A 74 -5.98 -7.14 1.63
CA LEU A 74 -6.97 -6.85 0.59
C LEU A 74 -8.33 -7.47 0.89
N LEU A 75 -8.35 -8.68 1.47
CA LEU A 75 -9.59 -9.39 1.86
C LEU A 75 -10.48 -8.58 2.81
N ARG A 76 -9.88 -7.72 3.64
CA ARG A 76 -10.57 -6.83 4.59
C ARG A 76 -11.48 -5.80 3.92
N TYR A 77 -11.30 -5.57 2.63
CA TYR A 77 -11.99 -4.51 1.89
C TYR A 77 -12.79 -5.11 0.73
N PRO A 78 -13.82 -4.42 0.23
CA PRO A 78 -14.47 -4.78 -1.04
C PRO A 78 -13.57 -4.42 -2.24
N ILE A 79 -12.31 -4.86 -2.21
CA ILE A 79 -11.35 -4.78 -3.31
C ILE A 79 -11.39 -6.10 -4.07
N LEU A 80 -11.29 -6.01 -5.39
CA LEU A 80 -11.30 -7.12 -6.34
C LEU A 80 -9.94 -7.13 -7.06
N PRO A 81 -8.94 -7.85 -6.52
CA PRO A 81 -7.59 -7.84 -7.07
C PRO A 81 -7.51 -8.65 -8.37
N LEU A 82 -6.69 -8.14 -9.31
CA LEU A 82 -6.20 -8.85 -10.48
C LEU A 82 -4.67 -8.79 -10.45
N PHE A 83 -4.02 -9.90 -10.14
CA PHE A 83 -2.56 -10.03 -10.17
C PHE A 83 -2.09 -10.30 -11.60
N MET A 84 -1.15 -9.50 -12.10
CA MET A 84 -0.61 -9.66 -13.44
C MET A 84 0.81 -10.20 -13.38
N PHE A 85 1.06 -11.30 -14.08
CA PHE A 85 2.34 -11.99 -14.14
C PHE A 85 2.94 -11.91 -15.55
N ASP A 86 4.26 -11.99 -15.63
CA ASP A 86 4.98 -12.10 -16.91
C ASP A 86 5.09 -13.57 -17.32
N LEU A 87 4.78 -13.89 -18.58
CA LEU A 87 5.03 -15.23 -19.15
C LEU A 87 6.51 -15.47 -19.39
N ASP A 88 7.27 -14.40 -19.65
CA ASP A 88 8.70 -14.44 -19.88
C ASP A 88 9.39 -13.47 -18.92
N PRO A 89 9.60 -13.87 -17.64
CA PRO A 89 10.27 -13.04 -16.65
C PRO A 89 11.66 -12.54 -17.07
N ARG A 90 12.28 -13.16 -18.08
CA ARG A 90 13.61 -12.78 -18.59
C ARG A 90 13.56 -11.58 -19.54
N ARG A 91 12.35 -11.14 -19.94
CA ARG A 91 12.12 -9.93 -20.75
C ARG A 91 12.72 -8.69 -20.11
N HIS A 92 12.63 -8.60 -18.79
CA HIS A 92 13.16 -7.48 -18.01
C HIS A 92 14.29 -7.97 -17.10
N THR A 93 15.48 -7.40 -17.27
CA THR A 93 16.65 -7.73 -16.43
C THR A 93 16.46 -7.33 -14.97
N ASP A 94 15.54 -6.41 -14.73
CA ASP A 94 15.27 -5.82 -13.42
C ASP A 94 14.16 -6.59 -12.68
N ASN A 95 13.64 -7.68 -13.26
CA ASN A 95 12.72 -8.57 -12.57
C ASN A 95 13.42 -9.33 -11.44
N HIS A 96 12.64 -9.69 -10.43
CA HIS A 96 13.16 -10.41 -9.27
C HIS A 96 13.79 -11.76 -9.67
N PRO A 97 15.00 -12.10 -9.19
CA PRO A 97 15.71 -13.32 -9.61
C PRO A 97 14.94 -14.62 -9.38
N ARG A 98 14.10 -14.67 -8.34
CA ARG A 98 13.24 -15.82 -7.99
C ARG A 98 11.80 -15.68 -8.50
N THR A 99 11.56 -14.91 -9.56
CA THR A 99 10.21 -14.66 -10.09
C THR A 99 9.45 -15.96 -10.37
N GLU A 100 10.07 -16.93 -11.04
CA GLU A 100 9.42 -18.20 -11.40
C GLU A 100 8.98 -18.99 -10.14
N GLU A 101 9.91 -19.20 -9.20
CA GLU A 101 9.66 -19.91 -7.93
C GLU A 101 8.59 -19.23 -7.06
N LEU A 102 8.69 -17.90 -6.88
CA LEU A 102 7.72 -17.15 -6.10
C LEU A 102 6.34 -17.17 -6.76
N THR A 103 6.27 -17.15 -8.09
CA THR A 103 5.00 -17.22 -8.84
C THR A 103 4.33 -18.57 -8.64
N GLU A 104 5.09 -19.67 -8.72
CA GLU A 104 4.58 -21.02 -8.48
C GLU A 104 3.97 -21.16 -7.07
N GLY A 105 4.66 -20.65 -6.04
CA GLY A 105 4.15 -20.68 -4.66
C GLY A 105 3.03 -19.68 -4.37
N PHE A 106 2.97 -18.55 -5.08
CA PHE A 106 2.01 -17.47 -4.79
C PHE A 106 0.66 -17.67 -5.46
N ILE A 107 0.59 -18.29 -6.64
CA ILE A 107 -0.68 -18.55 -7.33
C ILE A 107 -1.68 -19.33 -6.46
N PRO A 108 -1.31 -20.45 -5.79
CA PRO A 108 -2.22 -21.17 -4.89
C PRO A 108 -2.77 -20.30 -3.75
N ILE A 109 -1.95 -19.39 -3.23
CA ILE A 109 -2.39 -18.43 -2.21
C ILE A 109 -3.46 -17.50 -2.80
N ILE A 110 -3.20 -16.88 -3.96
CA ILE A 110 -4.14 -15.98 -4.64
C ILE A 110 -5.48 -16.68 -4.89
N GLU A 111 -5.45 -17.92 -5.37
CA GLU A 111 -6.63 -18.72 -5.65
C GLU A 111 -7.43 -19.04 -4.39
N ALA A 112 -6.77 -19.43 -3.30
CA ALA A 112 -7.43 -19.68 -2.01
C ALA A 112 -8.11 -18.43 -1.44
N PHE A 113 -7.54 -17.24 -1.69
CA PHE A 113 -8.20 -15.95 -1.36
C PHE A 113 -9.35 -15.58 -2.31
N GLY A 114 -9.60 -16.37 -3.36
CA GLY A 114 -10.63 -16.09 -4.37
C GLY A 114 -10.32 -14.87 -5.22
N PHE A 115 -9.03 -14.55 -5.41
CA PHE A 115 -8.58 -13.43 -6.22
C PHE A 115 -8.28 -13.87 -7.65
N GLU A 116 -8.27 -12.90 -8.57
CA GLU A 116 -7.99 -13.16 -9.97
C GLU A 116 -6.51 -12.96 -10.27
N TRP A 117 -5.98 -13.78 -11.17
CA TRP A 117 -4.64 -13.63 -11.70
C TRP A 117 -4.61 -13.95 -13.19
N ARG A 118 -3.66 -13.33 -13.91
CA ARG A 118 -3.40 -13.60 -15.33
C ARG A 118 -1.93 -13.44 -15.66
N TYR A 119 -1.55 -14.12 -16.73
CA TYR A 119 -0.34 -13.87 -17.47
C TYR A 119 -0.61 -12.81 -18.54
N ALA A 120 0.24 -11.79 -18.62
CA ALA A 120 0.15 -10.78 -19.66
C ALA A 120 0.63 -11.34 -21.02
N PRO A 121 0.06 -10.88 -22.15
CA PRO A 121 0.56 -11.24 -23.48
C PRO A 121 1.93 -10.62 -23.82
N GLY A 122 2.38 -9.68 -23.01
CA GLY A 122 3.66 -8.99 -23.11
C GLY A 122 4.09 -8.49 -21.75
N ASP A 123 4.43 -7.20 -21.64
CA ASP A 123 4.78 -6.57 -20.37
C ASP A 123 3.54 -6.50 -19.43
N PRO A 124 3.61 -7.07 -18.20
CA PRO A 124 2.52 -7.01 -17.22
C PRO A 124 2.03 -5.59 -16.90
N LEU A 125 2.95 -4.64 -16.80
CA LEU A 125 2.64 -3.27 -16.46
C LEU A 125 1.92 -2.55 -17.60
N ALA A 126 2.29 -2.86 -18.84
CA ALA A 126 1.62 -2.36 -20.03
C ALA A 126 0.18 -2.89 -20.15
N GLU A 127 -0.02 -4.18 -19.87
CA GLU A 127 -1.36 -4.79 -19.83
C GLU A 127 -2.21 -4.12 -18.75
N LEU A 128 -1.68 -3.97 -17.52
CA LEU A 128 -2.38 -3.28 -16.44
C LEU A 128 -2.76 -1.82 -16.79
N ALA A 129 -1.84 -1.08 -17.41
CA ALA A 129 -2.11 0.28 -17.89
C ALA A 129 -3.22 0.31 -18.96
N CYS A 130 -3.23 -0.67 -19.88
CA CYS A 130 -4.30 -0.86 -20.86
C CYS A 130 -5.64 -1.11 -20.16
N LEU A 131 -5.72 -2.09 -19.25
CA LEU A 131 -6.95 -2.40 -18.52
C LEU A 131 -7.48 -1.22 -17.71
N ASN A 132 -6.59 -0.39 -17.16
CA ASN A 132 -7.01 0.81 -16.44
C ASN A 132 -7.56 1.89 -17.38
N ARG A 133 -6.94 2.09 -18.54
CA ARG A 133 -7.42 3.04 -19.57
C ARG A 133 -8.77 2.62 -20.13
N GLU A 134 -8.98 1.33 -20.36
CA GLU A 134 -10.25 0.77 -20.84
C GLU A 134 -11.34 0.66 -19.75
N GLY A 135 -11.02 1.00 -18.50
CA GLY A 135 -11.97 0.96 -17.38
C GLY A 135 -12.35 -0.44 -16.90
N ILE A 136 -11.57 -1.46 -17.27
CA ILE A 136 -11.71 -2.85 -16.79
C ILE A 136 -11.25 -2.97 -15.34
N ILE A 137 -10.20 -2.23 -14.96
CA ILE A 137 -9.77 -2.03 -13.58
C ILE A 137 -9.83 -0.55 -13.21
N ASP A 138 -10.06 -0.25 -11.94
CA ASP A 138 -10.25 1.12 -11.44
C ASP A 138 -8.91 1.81 -11.10
N ALA A 139 -7.87 1.06 -10.74
CA ALA A 139 -6.51 1.56 -10.54
C ALA A 139 -5.47 0.43 -10.71
N VAL A 140 -4.20 0.83 -10.85
CA VAL A 140 -3.02 -0.07 -10.82
C VAL A 140 -2.23 0.16 -9.53
N LEU A 141 -1.86 -0.91 -8.82
CA LEU A 141 -0.92 -0.88 -7.69
C LEU A 141 0.47 -1.27 -8.19
N THR A 142 1.40 -0.32 -8.21
CA THR A 142 2.79 -0.51 -8.66
C THR A 142 3.69 0.60 -8.09
N ASP A 143 4.99 0.33 -8.04
CA ASP A 143 6.03 1.33 -7.74
C ASP A 143 6.83 1.74 -8.98
N ASP A 144 6.52 1.16 -10.15
CA ASP A 144 7.16 1.49 -11.42
C ASP A 144 6.44 2.66 -12.12
N VAL A 145 7.21 3.69 -12.47
CA VAL A 145 6.74 4.89 -13.17
C VAL A 145 6.46 4.64 -14.66
N ALA A 146 6.96 3.55 -15.23
CA ALA A 146 6.68 3.14 -16.61
C ALA A 146 5.18 2.96 -16.91
N VAL A 147 4.40 2.64 -15.89
CA VAL A 147 2.93 2.51 -15.97
C VAL A 147 2.26 3.76 -16.56
N TRP A 148 2.83 4.94 -16.31
CA TRP A 148 2.32 6.20 -16.85
C TRP A 148 2.62 6.38 -18.32
N VAL A 149 3.76 5.89 -18.79
CA VAL A 149 4.12 5.94 -20.21
C VAL A 149 3.21 4.98 -21.00
N PHE A 150 2.88 3.81 -20.43
CA PHE A 150 1.94 2.85 -21.00
C PHE A 150 0.47 3.31 -21.00
N GLY A 151 0.14 4.44 -20.36
CA GLY A 151 -1.18 5.05 -20.49
C GLY A 151 -2.11 4.92 -19.29
N ALA A 152 -1.64 4.46 -18.11
CA ALA A 152 -2.49 4.39 -16.92
C ALA A 152 -3.04 5.76 -16.50
N GLN A 153 -4.17 5.77 -15.81
CA GLN A 153 -4.91 6.96 -15.38
C GLN A 153 -4.91 7.13 -13.86
N THR A 154 -5.01 6.02 -13.13
CA THR A 154 -5.03 6.00 -11.66
C THR A 154 -4.06 4.97 -11.15
N VAL A 155 -3.09 5.40 -10.33
CA VAL A 155 -2.06 4.52 -9.76
C VAL A 155 -2.01 4.68 -8.25
N TRP A 156 -1.92 3.56 -7.55
CA TRP A 156 -1.64 3.47 -6.13
C TRP A 156 -0.18 3.06 -5.98
N ARG A 157 0.53 3.73 -5.09
CA ARG A 157 1.90 3.35 -4.72
C ARG A 157 1.87 2.42 -3.51
N ASN A 158 2.75 1.42 -3.46
CA ASN A 158 2.82 0.55 -2.28
C ASN A 158 3.17 1.38 -1.03
N PRO A 159 2.61 1.05 0.14
CA PRO A 159 2.96 1.73 1.38
C PRO A 159 4.44 1.54 1.70
N SER A 160 5.18 2.64 1.81
CA SER A 160 6.61 2.62 2.16
C SER A 160 6.90 3.54 3.36
N SER A 161 8.09 3.41 3.94
CA SER A 161 8.58 4.28 5.03
C SER A 161 8.61 5.78 4.66
N SER A 162 8.62 6.09 3.36
CA SER A 162 8.57 7.45 2.80
C SER A 162 7.17 8.10 2.83
N HIS A 163 6.12 7.33 3.15
CA HIS A 163 4.75 7.85 3.33
C HIS A 163 4.61 8.50 4.73
N PRO A 164 3.57 9.33 5.00
CA PRO A 164 3.46 10.13 6.21
C PRO A 164 3.82 9.34 7.48
N LYS A 165 4.64 9.94 8.35
CA LYS A 165 5.11 9.39 9.63
C LYS A 165 3.93 9.21 10.59
N ALA A 166 3.06 8.25 10.32
CA ALA A 166 1.99 7.82 11.19
C ALA A 166 2.41 6.53 11.92
N LYS A 167 1.74 6.22 13.03
CA LYS A 167 1.91 4.94 13.74
C LYS A 167 1.74 3.77 12.76
N GLN A 168 2.44 2.65 12.98
CA GLN A 168 2.47 1.47 12.10
C GLN A 168 1.09 1.07 11.53
N THR A 169 0.06 1.07 12.39
CA THR A 169 -1.34 0.72 12.03
C THR A 169 -2.01 1.68 11.03
N VAL A 170 -1.52 2.92 10.93
CA VAL A 170 -1.98 3.93 9.97
C VAL A 170 -1.17 3.86 8.67
N LYS A 171 0.09 3.40 8.71
CA LYS A 171 0.94 3.21 7.50
C LYS A 171 0.34 2.18 6.54
N GLU A 172 -0.23 1.11 7.08
CA GLU A 172 -0.74 0.00 6.26
C GLU A 172 -2.13 0.24 5.65
N THR A 173 -2.84 1.26 6.12
CA THR A 173 -4.22 1.54 5.71
C THR A 173 -4.32 2.79 4.84
N ILE A 174 -3.27 3.60 4.72
CA ILE A 174 -3.24 4.82 3.91
C ILE A 174 -2.31 4.64 2.73
N TYR A 175 -2.86 4.83 1.53
CA TYR A 175 -2.15 4.71 0.28
C TYR A 175 -1.93 6.09 -0.33
N LYS A 176 -0.81 6.24 -1.04
CA LYS A 176 -0.56 7.40 -1.88
C LYS A 176 -1.13 7.10 -3.26
N VAL A 177 -2.13 7.87 -3.66
CA VAL A 177 -2.88 7.70 -4.89
C VAL A 177 -2.57 8.86 -5.81
N TYR A 178 -2.34 8.55 -7.09
CA TYR A 178 -2.06 9.51 -8.14
C TYR A 178 -3.18 9.40 -9.17
N ASP A 179 -3.84 10.52 -9.45
CA ASP A 179 -4.92 10.64 -10.44
C ASP A 179 -4.83 11.99 -11.17
N GLY A 180 -5.41 12.11 -12.37
CA GLY A 180 -5.35 13.37 -13.13
C GLY A 180 -4.05 13.62 -13.87
N ILE A 181 -3.39 12.54 -14.33
CA ILE A 181 -2.19 12.59 -15.15
C ILE A 181 -2.40 13.38 -16.45
N THR A 182 -1.44 14.22 -16.83
CA THR A 182 -1.46 14.99 -18.10
C THR A 182 -0.44 14.48 -19.10
N LYS A 183 -0.44 15.02 -20.34
CA LYS A 183 0.56 14.67 -21.36
C LYS A 183 1.97 15.06 -20.92
N GLU A 184 2.12 16.20 -20.24
CA GLU A 184 3.38 16.71 -19.71
C GLU A 184 3.94 15.77 -18.64
N HIS A 185 3.09 15.22 -17.78
CA HIS A 185 3.51 14.22 -16.81
C HIS A 185 3.99 12.93 -17.49
N ARG A 186 3.27 12.44 -18.51
CA ARG A 186 3.70 11.25 -19.28
C ARG A 186 5.02 11.50 -20.02
N ALA A 187 5.18 12.70 -20.58
CA ALA A 187 6.41 13.14 -21.22
C ALA A 187 7.59 13.16 -20.25
N ALA A 188 7.38 13.68 -19.04
CA ALA A 188 8.37 13.69 -17.98
C ALA A 188 8.80 12.27 -17.58
N MET A 189 7.84 11.35 -17.41
CA MET A 189 8.14 9.94 -17.08
C MET A 189 8.88 9.23 -18.22
N LEU A 190 8.45 9.42 -19.47
CA LEU A 190 9.16 8.88 -20.63
C LEU A 190 10.61 9.37 -20.65
N MET A 191 10.83 10.66 -20.41
CA MET A 191 12.17 11.24 -20.40
C MET A 191 13.07 10.62 -19.33
N VAL A 192 12.55 10.42 -18.12
CA VAL A 192 13.26 9.74 -17.04
C VAL A 192 13.65 8.32 -17.45
N LEU A 193 12.72 7.54 -18.02
CA LEU A 193 12.97 6.16 -18.45
C LEU A 193 14.00 6.09 -19.58
N LEU A 194 13.91 6.97 -20.58
CA LEU A 194 14.89 7.03 -21.65
C LEU A 194 16.30 7.36 -21.12
N CYS A 195 16.40 8.27 -20.16
CA CYS A 195 17.67 8.59 -19.51
C CYS A 195 18.25 7.41 -18.74
N ARG A 196 17.39 6.67 -18.00
CA ARG A 196 17.77 5.50 -17.21
C ARG A 196 18.20 4.34 -18.08
N HIS A 197 17.33 3.84 -18.96
CA HIS A 197 17.63 2.70 -19.82
C HIS A 197 18.71 2.99 -20.85
N GLY A 198 18.73 4.21 -21.39
CA GLY A 198 19.74 4.64 -22.33
C GLY A 198 21.07 5.05 -21.69
N ARG A 199 21.14 5.13 -20.35
CA ARG A 199 22.29 5.63 -19.58
C ARG A 199 22.77 7.00 -20.07
N TRP A 200 21.83 7.89 -20.39
CA TRP A 200 22.14 9.20 -20.95
C TRP A 200 22.78 10.11 -19.91
N CYS A 201 22.30 10.04 -18.66
CA CYS A 201 22.73 10.90 -17.58
C CYS A 201 22.35 10.33 -16.20
N ASN A 202 22.82 10.99 -15.14
CA ASN A 202 22.44 10.68 -13.77
C ASN A 202 20.98 11.09 -13.45
N ALA A 203 20.44 10.55 -12.36
CA ALA A 203 19.04 10.75 -11.97
C ALA A 203 18.68 12.23 -11.79
N GLY A 204 19.53 13.02 -11.12
CA GLY A 204 19.27 14.45 -10.93
C GLY A 204 19.18 15.24 -12.25
N SER A 205 19.97 14.88 -13.26
CA SER A 205 19.93 15.51 -14.58
C SER A 205 18.73 15.04 -15.39
N ALA A 206 18.35 13.77 -15.27
CA ALA A 206 17.13 13.23 -15.87
C ALA A 206 15.89 13.97 -15.36
N LEU A 207 15.80 14.23 -14.04
CA LEU A 207 14.70 15.00 -13.44
C LEU A 207 14.63 16.44 -13.96
N ARG A 208 15.78 17.11 -14.14
CA ARG A 208 15.81 18.47 -14.72
C ARG A 208 15.33 18.45 -16.17
N LEU A 209 15.80 17.49 -16.96
CA LEU A 209 15.43 17.33 -18.36
C LEU A 209 13.94 17.02 -18.53
N ALA A 210 13.38 16.18 -17.66
CA ALA A 210 11.98 15.80 -17.64
C ALA A 210 11.03 17.00 -17.44
N ARG A 211 11.53 18.13 -16.91
CA ARG A 211 10.77 19.38 -16.70
C ARG A 211 10.90 20.37 -17.86
N THR A 212 11.57 20.01 -18.95
CA THR A 212 11.79 20.91 -20.09
C THR A 212 10.83 20.63 -21.24
N ASP A 213 10.64 21.60 -22.12
CA ASP A 213 9.85 21.44 -23.36
C ASP A 213 10.43 20.35 -24.27
N LEU A 214 11.71 20.00 -24.14
CA LEU A 214 12.33 18.90 -24.87
C LEU A 214 11.70 17.55 -24.53
N ALA A 215 11.25 17.36 -23.28
CA ALA A 215 10.53 16.15 -22.88
C ALA A 215 9.16 16.06 -23.57
N VAL A 216 8.45 17.18 -23.61
CA VAL A 216 7.13 17.27 -24.27
C VAL A 216 7.27 17.07 -25.78
N GLU A 217 8.26 17.69 -26.41
CA GLU A 217 8.53 17.57 -27.84
C GLU A 217 8.81 16.12 -28.24
N ILE A 218 9.69 15.42 -27.50
CA ILE A 218 10.02 14.04 -27.83
C ILE A 218 8.85 13.09 -27.58
N TYR A 219 8.07 13.32 -26.53
CA TYR A 219 6.87 12.54 -26.25
C TYR A 219 5.80 12.74 -27.34
N HIS A 220 5.61 13.98 -27.78
CA HIS A 220 4.70 14.28 -28.88
C HIS A 220 5.15 13.60 -30.18
N ALA A 221 6.43 13.72 -30.53
CA ALA A 221 6.98 13.06 -31.71
C ALA A 221 6.80 11.53 -31.62
N ALA A 222 7.16 10.92 -30.49
CA ALA A 222 7.04 9.48 -30.27
C ALA A 222 5.61 8.92 -30.33
N THR A 223 4.60 9.75 -30.05
CA THR A 223 3.19 9.32 -29.99
C THR A 223 2.39 9.68 -31.23
N THR A 224 2.88 10.57 -32.09
CA THR A 224 2.11 11.11 -33.22
C THR A 224 2.79 10.99 -34.58
N GLN A 225 4.12 10.86 -34.61
CA GLN A 225 4.90 10.86 -35.84
C GLN A 225 5.34 9.45 -36.21
N SER A 226 5.63 9.23 -37.49
CA SER A 226 6.28 8.02 -37.98
C SER A 226 7.74 7.93 -37.51
N ASP A 227 8.30 6.72 -37.52
CA ASP A 227 9.71 6.51 -37.16
C ASP A 227 10.67 7.36 -38.01
N ASN A 228 10.36 7.59 -39.29
CA ASN A 228 11.17 8.41 -40.19
C ASN A 228 11.16 9.89 -39.78
N GLU A 229 9.98 10.45 -39.53
CA GLU A 229 9.82 11.84 -39.06
C GLU A 229 10.50 12.04 -37.71
N LEU A 230 10.41 11.03 -36.82
CA LEU A 230 11.14 11.04 -35.56
C LEU A 230 12.64 11.09 -35.81
N GLN A 231 13.20 10.27 -36.72
CA GLN A 231 14.64 10.32 -37.02
C GLN A 231 15.09 11.68 -37.57
N GLU A 232 14.26 12.36 -38.35
CA GLU A 232 14.55 13.70 -38.90
C GLU A 232 14.52 14.80 -37.82
N LEU A 233 13.67 14.66 -36.79
CA LEU A 233 13.56 15.61 -35.69
C LEU A 233 14.77 15.56 -34.73
N LEU A 234 15.35 14.37 -34.55
CA LEU A 234 16.35 14.14 -33.50
C LEU A 234 17.65 14.96 -33.62
N PRO A 235 18.25 15.20 -34.80
CA PRO A 235 19.42 16.06 -34.91
C PRO A 235 19.16 17.48 -34.36
N GLY A 236 18.00 18.06 -34.70
CA GLY A 236 17.59 19.38 -34.20
C GLY A 236 17.33 19.38 -32.69
N TRP A 237 16.61 18.37 -32.21
CA TRP A 237 16.35 18.16 -30.79
C TRP A 237 17.65 18.04 -29.97
N ARG A 238 18.61 17.21 -30.43
CA ARG A 238 19.93 17.04 -29.79
C ARG A 238 20.75 18.33 -29.81
N SER A 239 20.68 19.13 -30.88
CA SER A 239 21.39 20.41 -30.94
C SER A 239 20.89 21.39 -29.87
N ARG A 240 19.57 21.46 -29.64
CA ARG A 240 19.00 22.29 -28.57
C ARG A 240 19.34 21.77 -27.18
N TYR A 241 19.33 20.45 -27.03
CA TYR A 241 19.76 19.77 -25.82
C TYR A 241 21.20 20.12 -25.42
N SER A 242 22.15 19.98 -26.34
CA SER A 242 23.58 20.24 -26.09
C SER A 242 23.90 21.70 -25.75
N LYS A 243 22.96 22.63 -25.97
CA LYS A 243 23.12 24.05 -25.64
C LYS A 243 22.71 24.38 -24.21
N ASP A 244 21.98 23.52 -23.50
CA ASP A 244 21.68 23.74 -22.08
C ASP A 244 22.86 23.24 -21.22
N PHE A 245 23.68 24.19 -20.76
CA PHE A 245 24.84 23.92 -19.91
C PHE A 245 24.50 23.17 -18.61
N ARG A 246 23.23 23.20 -18.16
CA ARG A 246 22.76 22.44 -16.97
C ARG A 246 22.61 20.93 -17.25
N LEU A 247 22.76 20.53 -18.52
CA LEU A 247 22.70 19.16 -19.03
C LEU A 247 24.03 18.70 -19.64
N ALA A 248 25.14 19.41 -19.40
CA ALA A 248 26.43 19.17 -20.04
C ALA A 248 27.02 17.75 -19.84
N ASN A 249 26.57 17.03 -18.80
CA ASN A 249 27.00 15.67 -18.49
C ASN A 249 26.08 14.58 -19.06
N CYS A 250 25.15 14.97 -19.93
CA CYS A 250 24.17 14.07 -20.47
C CYS A 250 24.44 13.83 -21.97
N VAL A 251 24.47 12.56 -22.40
CA VAL A 251 24.82 12.20 -23.78
C VAL A 251 23.69 11.35 -24.38
N PRO A 252 22.77 11.94 -25.15
CA PRO A 252 21.76 11.17 -25.84
C PRO A 252 22.42 10.33 -26.95
N PRO A 253 21.99 9.08 -27.15
CA PRO A 253 22.55 8.19 -28.15
C PRO A 253 22.30 8.73 -29.56
N LYS A 254 23.22 8.40 -30.47
CA LYS A 254 23.16 8.81 -31.89
C LYS A 254 21.95 8.21 -32.61
N ALA A 255 21.59 6.97 -32.29
CA ALA A 255 20.31 6.37 -32.65
C ALA A 255 19.30 6.60 -31.52
N PHE A 256 18.03 6.86 -31.85
CA PHE A 256 17.00 6.90 -30.82
C PHE A 256 16.88 5.52 -30.15
N PRO A 257 16.65 5.43 -28.83
CA PRO A 257 16.64 4.15 -28.16
C PRO A 257 15.60 3.19 -28.76
N PRO A 258 16.00 1.94 -29.08
CA PRO A 258 15.06 0.88 -29.42
C PRO A 258 13.97 0.68 -28.33
N VAL A 259 14.27 1.04 -27.08
CA VAL A 259 13.33 0.96 -25.94
C VAL A 259 12.11 1.88 -26.07
N LEU A 260 12.11 2.86 -26.99
CA LEU A 260 10.91 3.68 -27.18
C LEU A 260 9.75 2.85 -27.75
N SER A 261 10.04 1.97 -28.72
CA SER A 261 9.01 1.19 -29.39
C SER A 261 8.28 0.26 -28.42
N THR A 262 8.98 -0.25 -27.40
CA THR A 262 8.38 -1.10 -26.37
C THR A 262 7.35 -0.35 -25.51
N TYR A 263 7.54 0.96 -25.30
CA TYR A 263 6.57 1.79 -24.57
C TYR A 263 5.41 2.29 -25.45
N MET A 264 5.68 2.62 -26.70
CA MET A 264 4.66 3.21 -27.59
C MET A 264 3.76 2.15 -28.23
N HIS A 265 4.29 0.94 -28.46
CA HIS A 265 3.56 -0.17 -29.07
C HIS A 265 3.70 -1.46 -28.23
N PRO A 266 3.28 -1.45 -26.96
CA PRO A 266 3.38 -2.63 -26.12
C PRO A 266 2.45 -3.74 -26.62
N SER A 267 2.89 -4.99 -26.47
CA SER A 267 2.03 -6.16 -26.69
C SER A 267 1.03 -6.29 -25.55
N VAL A 268 -0.22 -5.92 -25.81
CA VAL A 268 -1.35 -5.96 -24.87
C VAL A 268 -2.52 -6.73 -25.47
N SER A 269 -3.50 -7.10 -24.64
CA SER A 269 -4.70 -7.80 -25.11
C SER A 269 -5.44 -6.96 -26.16
N THR A 270 -5.73 -7.54 -27.33
CA THR A 270 -6.42 -6.87 -28.44
C THR A 270 -7.91 -6.69 -28.20
N ARG A 271 -8.52 -7.59 -27.42
CA ARG A 271 -9.94 -7.56 -27.05
C ARG A 271 -10.09 -7.67 -25.52
N PRO A 272 -9.71 -6.64 -24.75
CA PRO A 272 -9.67 -6.71 -23.30
C PRO A 272 -11.00 -7.12 -22.66
N VAL A 273 -12.15 -6.70 -23.21
CA VAL A 273 -13.47 -7.07 -22.65
C VAL A 273 -13.77 -8.58 -22.80
N GLU A 274 -13.27 -9.22 -23.85
CA GLU A 274 -13.42 -10.67 -24.06
C GLU A 274 -12.46 -11.45 -23.15
N THR A 275 -11.21 -10.96 -23.00
CA THR A 275 -10.21 -11.56 -22.12
C THR A 275 -10.57 -11.40 -20.64
N TYR A 276 -11.18 -10.27 -20.26
CA TYR A 276 -11.53 -9.91 -18.88
C TYR A 276 -13.04 -9.61 -18.78
N PRO A 277 -13.90 -10.64 -18.90
CA PRO A 277 -15.34 -10.44 -18.93
C PRO A 277 -15.86 -9.91 -17.59
N PRO A 278 -16.89 -9.04 -17.57
CA PRO A 278 -17.42 -8.48 -16.32
C PRO A 278 -17.83 -9.52 -15.26
N SER A 279 -18.22 -10.72 -15.68
CA SER A 279 -18.59 -11.82 -14.79
C SER A 279 -17.44 -12.30 -13.90
N MET A 280 -16.18 -12.18 -14.33
CA MET A 280 -15.02 -12.67 -13.57
C MET A 280 -14.96 -12.09 -12.16
N TRP A 281 -15.32 -10.81 -12.01
CA TRP A 281 -15.30 -10.08 -10.75
C TRP A 281 -16.30 -10.57 -9.70
N THR A 282 -17.20 -11.47 -10.09
CA THR A 282 -18.29 -11.97 -9.25
C THR A 282 -18.32 -13.50 -9.15
N ILE A 283 -17.42 -14.24 -9.80
CA ILE A 283 -17.46 -15.70 -9.79
C ILE A 283 -16.82 -16.29 -8.53
N LYS A 284 -15.65 -15.77 -8.13
CA LYS A 284 -14.85 -16.34 -7.03
C LYS A 284 -15.09 -15.65 -5.68
N GLU A 285 -14.85 -16.41 -4.60
CA GLU A 285 -14.74 -15.93 -3.22
C GLU A 285 -13.65 -16.69 -2.47
N ALA A 286 -13.22 -16.17 -1.32
CA ALA A 286 -12.19 -16.79 -0.49
C ALA A 286 -12.69 -18.10 0.13
N SER A 287 -11.91 -19.17 -0.01
CA SER A 287 -12.25 -20.49 0.52
C SER A 287 -11.48 -20.76 1.81
N LEU A 288 -12.18 -20.85 2.95
CA LEU A 288 -11.53 -21.17 4.24
C LEU A 288 -10.84 -22.55 4.24
N PRO A 289 -11.45 -23.62 3.68
CA PRO A 289 -10.79 -24.91 3.56
C PRO A 289 -9.51 -24.85 2.71
N GLU A 290 -9.52 -24.15 1.58
CA GLU A 290 -8.35 -24.04 0.71
C GLU A 290 -7.26 -23.18 1.34
N LEU A 291 -7.63 -22.08 2.02
CA LEU A 291 -6.69 -21.29 2.81
C LEU A 291 -6.04 -22.13 3.90
N ALA A 292 -6.83 -22.93 4.61
CA ALA A 292 -6.33 -23.80 5.67
C ALA A 292 -5.32 -24.80 5.12
N ARG A 293 -5.67 -25.47 4.03
CA ARG A 293 -4.81 -26.42 3.32
C ARG A 293 -3.52 -25.78 2.81
N THR A 294 -3.63 -24.60 2.20
CA THR A 294 -2.47 -23.87 1.65
C THR A 294 -1.53 -23.45 2.78
N CYS A 295 -2.05 -23.02 3.93
CA CYS A 295 -1.23 -22.70 5.09
C CYS A 295 -0.61 -23.95 5.72
N GLU A 296 -1.32 -25.08 5.74
CA GLU A 296 -0.78 -26.38 6.14
C GLU A 296 0.33 -26.85 5.23
N ASP A 297 0.26 -26.60 3.92
CA ASP A 297 1.32 -27.01 3.01
C ASP A 297 2.54 -26.06 3.10
N LEU A 298 2.32 -24.74 3.22
CA LEU A 298 3.37 -23.72 3.06
C LEU A 298 4.01 -23.18 4.34
N PHE A 299 3.34 -23.23 5.48
CA PHE A 299 3.82 -22.51 6.67
C PHE A 299 4.00 -23.41 7.87
N GLU A 300 4.97 -23.07 8.72
CA GLU A 300 5.29 -23.83 9.91
C GLU A 300 4.06 -23.96 10.83
N TRP A 301 3.26 -22.89 10.97
CA TRP A 301 2.09 -22.79 11.86
C TRP A 301 0.82 -23.49 11.34
N GLY A 302 0.93 -24.31 10.30
CA GLY A 302 -0.18 -24.93 9.58
C GLY A 302 -0.91 -26.10 10.26
N TRP A 303 -0.72 -26.35 11.57
CA TRP A 303 -1.41 -27.43 12.29
C TRP A 303 -2.70 -26.95 13.00
N GLU A 304 -3.63 -27.87 13.28
CA GLU A 304 -5.02 -27.58 13.68
C GLU A 304 -5.15 -26.53 14.80
N ASP A 305 -4.46 -26.71 15.93
CA ASP A 305 -4.60 -25.78 17.05
C ASP A 305 -4.06 -24.39 16.75
N ARG A 306 -2.95 -24.27 16.00
CA ARG A 306 -2.37 -22.96 15.67
C ARG A 306 -3.07 -22.27 14.53
N ILE A 307 -3.50 -22.99 13.52
CA ILE A 307 -4.19 -22.39 12.39
C ILE A 307 -5.52 -21.76 12.82
N LEU A 308 -6.26 -22.37 13.76
CA LEU A 308 -7.50 -21.79 14.29
C LEU A 308 -7.24 -20.48 15.05
N VAL A 309 -6.18 -20.42 15.85
CA VAL A 309 -5.79 -19.19 16.57
C VAL A 309 -5.34 -18.11 15.58
N ARG A 310 -4.54 -18.49 14.58
CA ARG A 310 -4.04 -17.55 13.56
C ARG A 310 -5.18 -17.04 12.69
N PHE A 311 -6.07 -17.91 12.22
CA PHE A 311 -7.20 -17.52 11.39
C PHE A 311 -8.18 -16.64 12.16
N ARG A 312 -8.41 -16.90 13.45
CA ARG A 312 -9.22 -16.04 14.31
C ARG A 312 -8.71 -14.60 14.38
N SER A 313 -7.39 -14.43 14.54
CA SER A 313 -6.76 -13.12 14.66
C SER A 313 -6.49 -12.44 13.31
N THR A 314 -6.47 -13.21 12.22
CA THR A 314 -6.04 -12.68 10.90
C THR A 314 -7.10 -12.81 9.81
N ILE A 315 -7.66 -13.99 9.54
CA ILE A 315 -8.52 -14.23 8.38
C ILE A 315 -10.00 -13.94 8.70
N TRP A 316 -10.51 -14.48 9.80
CA TRP A 316 -11.93 -14.43 10.16
C TRP A 316 -12.42 -13.00 10.38
N GLU A 317 -11.55 -12.08 10.77
CA GLU A 317 -11.92 -10.67 10.92
C GLU A 317 -12.27 -9.98 9.59
N ASN A 318 -11.90 -10.57 8.45
CA ASN A 318 -12.06 -9.96 7.12
C ASN A 318 -13.20 -10.58 6.31
N LEU A 319 -13.49 -11.87 6.53
CA LEU A 319 -14.50 -12.60 5.76
C LEU A 319 -15.91 -12.00 5.79
N PRO A 320 -16.41 -11.45 6.92
CA PRO A 320 -17.74 -10.85 6.94
C PRO A 320 -17.92 -9.75 5.88
N VAL A 321 -16.87 -9.00 5.54
CA VAL A 321 -16.92 -7.98 4.48
C VAL A 321 -17.24 -8.61 3.12
N ARG A 322 -16.61 -9.75 2.80
CA ARG A 322 -16.84 -10.50 1.55
C ARG A 322 -18.21 -11.16 1.51
N ILE A 323 -18.64 -11.74 2.63
CA ILE A 323 -19.94 -12.40 2.74
C ILE A 323 -21.07 -11.38 2.58
N LEU A 324 -20.99 -10.23 3.25
CA LEU A 324 -21.95 -9.13 3.08
C LEU A 324 -21.97 -8.62 1.63
N ARG A 325 -20.80 -8.50 0.98
CA ARG A 325 -20.74 -8.16 -0.45
C ARG A 325 -21.48 -9.21 -1.30
N ARG A 326 -21.32 -10.49 -1.00
CA ARG A 326 -21.99 -11.58 -1.74
C ARG A 326 -23.50 -11.56 -1.56
N GLN A 327 -23.99 -11.33 -0.35
CA GLN A 327 -25.42 -11.11 -0.07
C GLN A 327 -25.99 -9.95 -0.90
N LEU A 328 -25.21 -8.91 -1.15
CA LEU A 328 -25.63 -7.78 -1.99
C LEU A 328 -25.61 -8.06 -3.49
N LEU A 329 -24.70 -8.93 -3.95
CA LEU A 329 -24.67 -9.37 -5.34
C LEU A 329 -25.83 -10.33 -5.64
N CYS A 330 -26.20 -11.14 -4.65
CA CYS A 330 -27.15 -12.23 -4.81
C CYS A 330 -28.21 -12.20 -3.70
N PRO A 331 -29.07 -11.16 -3.63
CA PRO A 331 -30.02 -10.98 -2.53
C PRO A 331 -31.11 -12.06 -2.47
N SER A 332 -31.31 -12.82 -3.55
CA SER A 332 -32.27 -13.92 -3.62
C SER A 332 -31.70 -15.26 -3.14
N LEU A 333 -30.38 -15.39 -2.98
CA LEU A 333 -29.75 -16.64 -2.57
C LEU A 333 -29.84 -16.80 -1.03
N PRO A 334 -30.20 -17.98 -0.52
CA PRO A 334 -30.13 -18.27 0.90
C PRO A 334 -28.69 -18.17 1.43
N ASP A 335 -28.54 -17.82 2.70
CA ASP A 335 -27.24 -17.71 3.36
C ASP A 335 -26.42 -19.01 3.26
N ALA A 336 -27.06 -20.19 3.34
CA ALA A 336 -26.38 -21.48 3.16
C ALA A 336 -25.69 -21.63 1.80
N GLU A 337 -26.33 -21.20 0.71
CA GLU A 337 -25.72 -21.23 -0.63
C GLU A 337 -24.58 -20.21 -0.76
N ILE A 338 -24.73 -19.04 -0.15
CA ILE A 338 -23.67 -18.04 -0.07
C ILE A 338 -22.47 -18.61 0.69
N PHE A 339 -22.70 -19.30 1.81
CA PHE A 339 -21.64 -19.89 2.63
C PHE A 339 -20.87 -20.99 1.90
N ARG A 340 -21.53 -21.78 1.04
CA ARG A 340 -20.84 -22.77 0.18
C ARG A 340 -19.77 -22.14 -0.71
N LEU A 341 -19.94 -20.89 -1.16
CA LEU A 341 -18.91 -20.18 -1.94
C LEU A 341 -17.63 -19.90 -1.15
N PHE A 342 -17.70 -19.90 0.18
CA PHE A 342 -16.55 -19.71 1.08
C PHE A 342 -15.98 -21.03 1.61
N GLY A 343 -16.40 -22.16 1.03
CA GLY A 343 -16.07 -23.50 1.48
C GLY A 343 -16.90 -23.98 2.67
N GLY A 344 -18.05 -23.35 2.90
CA GLY A 344 -19.02 -23.77 3.90
C GLY A 344 -19.89 -24.96 3.47
N GLY A 345 -20.56 -25.58 4.44
CA GLY A 345 -21.57 -26.63 4.22
C GLY A 345 -23.00 -26.09 4.31
N ASP A 346 -23.96 -27.02 4.42
CA ASP A 346 -25.40 -26.71 4.59
C ASP A 346 -25.81 -26.36 6.02
N GLU A 347 -24.82 -26.11 6.87
CA GLU A 347 -25.04 -25.81 8.27
C GLU A 347 -25.82 -24.48 8.42
N PRO A 348 -26.95 -24.48 9.13
CA PRO A 348 -27.69 -23.26 9.37
C PRO A 348 -26.88 -22.34 10.29
N GLY A 349 -26.85 -21.05 9.97
CA GLY A 349 -26.24 -20.05 10.84
C GLY A 349 -26.22 -18.68 10.21
N LYS A 350 -25.56 -17.75 10.89
CA LYS A 350 -25.38 -16.37 10.44
C LYS A 350 -23.96 -15.94 10.69
N VAL A 351 -23.43 -15.07 9.84
CA VAL A 351 -22.04 -14.60 9.99
C VAL A 351 -21.94 -13.41 10.94
N ILE A 352 -23.00 -12.60 11.03
CA ILE A 352 -23.07 -11.45 11.92
C ILE A 352 -24.21 -11.64 12.92
N ASP A 353 -23.87 -11.64 14.20
CA ASP A 353 -24.83 -11.84 15.28
C ASP A 353 -25.64 -10.59 15.58
N LYS A 354 -24.95 -9.47 15.83
CA LYS A 354 -25.51 -8.18 16.25
C LYS A 354 -24.52 -7.04 16.06
N ILE A 355 -25.03 -5.81 16.02
CA ILE A 355 -24.23 -4.58 16.09
C ILE A 355 -24.13 -4.14 17.56
N VAL A 356 -22.92 -3.95 18.06
CA VAL A 356 -22.64 -3.60 19.46
C VAL A 356 -22.15 -2.16 19.64
N GLY A 357 -21.86 -1.45 18.56
CA GLY A 357 -21.37 -0.08 18.61
C GLY A 357 -21.17 0.54 17.23
N SER A 358 -20.86 1.83 17.21
CA SER A 358 -20.51 2.56 16.00
C SER A 358 -19.38 3.55 16.27
N ARG A 359 -18.59 3.88 15.24
CA ARG A 359 -17.52 4.89 15.31
C ARG A 359 -17.31 5.59 13.97
N THR A 360 -16.61 6.72 14.01
CA THR A 360 -15.94 7.33 12.87
C THR A 360 -14.49 7.55 13.25
N HIS A 361 -13.54 6.98 12.49
CA HIS A 361 -12.13 6.97 12.87
C HIS A 361 -11.25 7.62 11.79
N HIS A 362 -10.18 8.31 12.20
CA HIS A 362 -9.32 9.02 11.24
C HIS A 362 -8.57 8.07 10.29
N SER A 363 -8.25 6.84 10.72
CA SER A 363 -7.60 5.84 9.86
C SER A 363 -8.49 5.33 8.72
N THR A 364 -9.77 5.66 8.73
CA THR A 364 -10.76 5.26 7.71
C THR A 364 -11.35 6.49 7.03
N ASP A 365 -10.63 7.62 7.01
CA ASP A 365 -11.11 8.92 6.51
C ASP A 365 -12.44 9.35 7.13
N LYS A 366 -12.64 9.04 8.41
CA LYS A 366 -13.88 9.29 9.18
C LYS A 366 -15.11 8.58 8.59
N THR A 367 -14.92 7.49 7.85
CA THR A 367 -16.01 6.61 7.42
C THR A 367 -16.75 6.05 8.63
N LEU A 368 -18.09 6.05 8.58
CA LEU A 368 -18.92 5.45 9.61
C LEU A 368 -18.75 3.92 9.59
N GLU A 369 -18.38 3.36 10.73
CA GLU A 369 -18.22 1.91 10.93
C GLU A 369 -19.13 1.42 12.05
N TYR A 370 -19.63 0.19 11.90
CA TYR A 370 -20.33 -0.56 12.94
C TYR A 370 -19.39 -1.60 13.55
N ARG A 371 -19.43 -1.74 14.87
CA ARG A 371 -18.79 -2.85 15.59
C ARG A 371 -19.78 -3.99 15.58
N VAL A 372 -19.45 -5.06 14.88
CA VAL A 372 -20.30 -6.25 14.79
C VAL A 372 -19.69 -7.41 15.56
N GLU A 373 -20.55 -8.26 16.11
CA GLU A 373 -20.20 -9.55 16.70
C GLU A 373 -20.32 -10.63 15.62
N VAL A 374 -19.27 -11.43 15.44
CA VAL A 374 -19.15 -12.44 14.37
C VAL A 374 -19.29 -13.82 14.97
N ASP A 375 -20.14 -14.65 14.38
CA ASP A 375 -20.24 -16.07 14.75
C ASP A 375 -19.04 -16.83 14.16
N THR A 376 -18.21 -17.38 15.05
CA THR A 376 -17.02 -18.12 14.65
C THR A 376 -17.24 -19.63 14.56
N GLN A 377 -18.41 -20.15 14.95
CA GLN A 377 -18.65 -21.61 14.95
C GLN A 377 -18.55 -22.19 13.53
N LEU A 378 -19.24 -21.56 12.57
CA LEU A 378 -19.15 -21.94 11.15
C LEU A 378 -17.73 -21.79 10.61
N LEU A 379 -17.03 -20.70 10.95
CA LEU A 379 -15.67 -20.45 10.46
C LEU A 379 -14.66 -21.49 10.97
N ILE A 380 -14.82 -21.96 12.22
CA ILE A 380 -14.02 -23.05 12.77
C ILE A 380 -14.26 -24.33 11.97
N LEU A 381 -15.52 -24.69 11.70
CA LEU A 381 -15.86 -25.90 10.96
C LEU A 381 -15.28 -25.87 9.54
N TRP A 382 -15.42 -24.76 8.82
CA TRP A 382 -14.92 -24.64 7.45
C TRP A 382 -13.38 -24.66 7.41
N THR A 383 -12.72 -24.06 8.39
CA THR A 383 -11.25 -24.12 8.50
C THR A 383 -10.80 -25.56 8.72
N LYS A 384 -11.43 -26.30 9.65
CA LYS A 384 -11.09 -27.70 9.94
C LYS A 384 -11.30 -28.63 8.75
N ALA A 385 -12.36 -28.39 7.96
CA ALA A 385 -12.65 -29.20 6.78
C ALA A 385 -11.54 -29.16 5.71
N GLY A 386 -10.69 -28.14 5.72
CA GLY A 386 -9.56 -28.02 4.79
C GLY A 386 -8.30 -28.76 5.20
N LEU A 387 -8.14 -29.04 6.51
CA LEU A 387 -6.92 -29.61 7.07
C LEU A 387 -6.79 -31.09 6.72
N LYS A 388 -5.61 -31.48 6.29
CA LYS A 388 -5.20 -32.86 6.03
C LYS A 388 -4.70 -33.55 7.30
N GLY A 389 -4.21 -32.78 8.28
CA GLY A 389 -3.57 -33.30 9.48
C GLY A 389 -2.16 -33.85 9.21
N THR A 390 -1.50 -33.36 8.16
CA THR A 390 -0.14 -33.77 7.78
C THR A 390 0.91 -33.10 8.66
N ARG A 391 0.60 -31.96 9.29
CA ARG A 391 1.46 -31.29 10.27
C ARG A 391 0.97 -31.50 11.69
N GLN A 392 1.91 -31.79 12.60
CA GLN A 392 1.65 -31.90 14.03
C GLN A 392 2.39 -30.80 14.78
N ALA A 393 1.91 -30.50 16.00
CA ALA A 393 2.59 -29.54 16.87
C ALA A 393 4.04 -30.01 17.12
N PRO A 394 5.03 -29.09 17.14
CA PRO A 394 6.40 -29.44 17.49
C PRO A 394 6.43 -30.16 18.84
N GLU A 395 7.16 -31.28 18.93
CA GLU A 395 7.35 -31.96 20.20
C GLU A 395 8.10 -31.03 21.16
N VAL A 396 7.42 -30.60 22.24
CA VAL A 396 8.04 -29.79 23.28
C VAL A 396 9.03 -30.68 24.03
N GLY A 397 10.29 -30.70 23.58
CA GLY A 397 11.39 -31.27 24.35
C GLY A 397 11.48 -30.56 25.70
N LYS A 398 11.59 -31.33 26.79
CA LYS A 398 11.91 -30.81 28.14
C LYS A 398 13.31 -30.16 28.12
N GLY A 399 13.40 -28.93 27.66
CA GLY A 399 14.58 -28.08 27.68
C GLY A 399 14.12 -26.65 27.91
N LYS A 400 14.73 -25.99 28.90
CA LYS A 400 14.46 -24.61 29.32
C LYS A 400 14.01 -23.71 28.16
N GLU A 401 12.86 -23.06 28.33
CA GLU A 401 12.55 -21.81 27.63
C GLU A 401 13.73 -20.86 27.83
N VAL A 402 14.52 -20.66 26.77
CA VAL A 402 15.43 -19.52 26.69
C VAL A 402 14.56 -18.38 26.20
N THR A 403 14.10 -17.57 27.13
CA THR A 403 13.66 -16.21 26.85
C THR A 403 14.90 -15.42 26.44
N SER A 404 15.16 -15.28 25.14
CA SER A 404 16.11 -14.28 24.66
C SER A 404 15.43 -12.92 24.65
N ASN A 405 15.33 -12.30 25.82
CA ASN A 405 15.22 -10.85 25.91
C ASN A 405 16.61 -10.28 25.65
N GLY A 406 16.78 -9.58 24.53
CA GLY A 406 18.04 -8.94 24.18
C GLY A 406 17.94 -8.11 22.91
N ASP A 407 16.98 -7.19 22.85
CA ASP A 407 16.95 -6.12 21.84
C ASP A 407 17.51 -4.84 22.46
N ASP A 408 18.82 -4.67 22.34
CA ASP A 408 19.51 -3.38 22.41
C ASP A 408 20.66 -3.47 21.39
N ASP A 409 20.45 -3.00 20.15
CA ASP A 409 21.55 -2.50 19.32
C ASP A 409 21.08 -1.42 18.35
N ASP A 410 21.51 -0.19 18.63
CA ASP A 410 21.47 0.99 17.77
C ASP A 410 22.52 0.81 16.64
N GLY A 411 22.07 0.66 15.39
CA GLY A 411 22.94 0.57 14.20
C GLY A 411 22.23 1.07 12.92
N PRO A 412 22.95 1.64 11.93
CA PRO A 412 22.46 2.79 11.16
C PRO A 412 21.46 2.46 10.04
N ASP A 413 20.53 3.41 9.90
CA ASP A 413 19.50 3.60 8.88
C ASP A 413 19.99 3.33 7.45
N ASN A 414 19.53 2.22 6.87
CA ASN A 414 19.60 1.92 5.45
C ASN A 414 18.20 1.52 4.96
N GLY A 415 17.42 2.50 4.52
CA GLY A 415 16.55 2.51 3.31
C GLY A 415 15.59 1.37 2.95
N ALA A 416 15.56 0.24 3.66
CA ALA A 416 14.70 -0.90 3.39
C ALA A 416 13.33 -0.70 4.03
N GLU A 417 12.27 -1.18 3.36
CA GLU A 417 10.96 -1.30 4.00
C GLU A 417 11.13 -2.12 5.29
N PRO A 418 10.69 -1.62 6.46
CA PRO A 418 10.66 -2.47 7.64
C PRO A 418 9.72 -3.63 7.33
N ALA A 419 10.24 -4.85 7.41
CA ALA A 419 9.41 -6.04 7.53
C ALA A 419 8.34 -5.76 8.58
N PRO A 420 7.10 -6.22 8.41
CA PRO A 420 6.10 -6.00 9.43
C PRO A 420 6.56 -6.74 10.70
N ASP A 421 7.06 -6.00 11.68
CA ASP A 421 7.12 -6.44 13.08
C ASP A 421 5.70 -6.80 13.49
N VAL A 422 5.37 -8.08 13.34
CA VAL A 422 4.09 -8.65 13.71
C VAL A 422 4.10 -9.10 15.16
N ASP A 423 4.72 -8.33 16.07
CA ASP A 423 4.61 -8.55 17.52
C ASP A 423 4.36 -7.26 18.33
N ALA A 424 4.09 -6.12 17.69
CA ALA A 424 3.69 -4.91 18.42
C ALA A 424 2.18 -4.95 18.73
N GLU A 425 1.85 -5.65 19.81
CA GLU A 425 0.51 -5.73 20.39
C GLU A 425 -0.16 -4.36 20.57
N SER A 426 -1.46 -4.33 20.28
CA SER A 426 -2.38 -3.33 20.80
C SER A 426 -2.39 -3.44 22.32
N SER A 427 -1.89 -2.41 23.02
CA SER A 427 -1.99 -2.26 24.47
C SER A 427 -3.42 -2.52 24.97
N GLY A 428 -3.65 -3.74 25.46
CA GLY A 428 -4.94 -4.22 25.95
C GLY A 428 -4.92 -5.73 26.08
N GLU A 429 -4.23 -6.23 27.11
CA GLU A 429 -4.28 -7.61 27.64
C GLU A 429 -4.90 -8.66 26.69
N GLU A 430 -4.10 -9.17 25.74
CA GLU A 430 -4.46 -10.35 24.97
C GLU A 430 -4.13 -11.62 25.77
N ASP A 431 -5.18 -12.35 26.14
CA ASP A 431 -5.09 -13.68 26.74
C ASP A 431 -4.83 -14.69 25.61
N THR A 432 -3.57 -15.05 25.40
CA THR A 432 -3.06 -15.93 24.35
C THR A 432 -3.33 -17.43 24.61
N SER A 433 -4.17 -17.77 25.59
CA SER A 433 -4.44 -19.15 25.96
C SER A 433 -5.52 -19.82 25.09
N VAL A 434 -5.13 -20.91 24.41
CA VAL A 434 -6.09 -21.95 24.01
C VAL A 434 -6.59 -22.59 25.32
N PRO A 435 -7.91 -22.80 25.53
CA PRO A 435 -8.36 -23.46 26.74
C PRO A 435 -7.81 -24.88 26.76
N LYS A 436 -7.18 -25.27 27.88
CA LYS A 436 -7.12 -26.67 28.26
C LYS A 436 -8.54 -27.24 28.18
N LYS A 437 -8.65 -28.46 27.67
CA LYS A 437 -9.88 -29.24 27.55
C LYS A 437 -10.74 -29.07 28.84
N GLY A 438 -11.83 -28.31 28.73
CA GLY A 438 -12.77 -28.04 29.82
C GLY A 438 -12.67 -26.64 30.42
N SER A 439 -13.75 -25.86 30.24
CA SER A 439 -14.08 -24.56 30.87
C SER A 439 -13.39 -23.30 30.32
N GLY A 440 -14.15 -22.55 29.52
CA GLY A 440 -13.83 -21.18 29.09
C GLY A 440 -14.59 -20.82 27.82
N LYS A 441 -15.74 -20.13 27.94
CA LYS A 441 -16.44 -19.60 26.76
C LYS A 441 -15.50 -18.61 26.06
N GLN A 442 -15.07 -18.90 24.82
CA GLN A 442 -14.27 -17.96 24.02
C GLN A 442 -14.99 -16.60 23.95
N LYS A 443 -14.23 -15.50 24.12
CA LYS A 443 -14.77 -14.15 23.96
C LYS A 443 -15.35 -14.01 22.54
N PRO A 444 -16.47 -13.30 22.34
CA PRO A 444 -17.03 -13.11 21.01
C PRO A 444 -16.06 -12.34 20.11
N LEU A 445 -15.89 -12.77 18.86
CA LEU A 445 -15.08 -12.05 17.87
C LEU A 445 -15.84 -10.78 17.47
N ARG A 446 -15.18 -9.61 17.57
CA ARG A 446 -15.79 -8.33 17.22
C ARG A 446 -14.94 -7.57 16.23
N ILE A 447 -15.57 -7.04 15.19
CA ILE A 447 -14.87 -6.35 14.09
C ILE A 447 -15.57 -5.06 13.69
N TRP A 448 -14.81 -4.11 13.15
CA TRP A 448 -15.34 -2.88 12.59
C TRP A 448 -15.59 -3.07 11.10
N ILE A 449 -16.82 -2.86 10.64
CA ILE A 449 -17.23 -2.94 9.23
C ILE A 449 -17.82 -1.59 8.82
N PRO A 450 -17.55 -1.08 7.60
CA PRO A 450 -18.23 0.10 7.09
C PRO A 450 -19.75 -0.05 7.17
N ALA A 451 -20.41 0.91 7.82
CA ALA A 451 -21.84 0.85 8.12
C ALA A 451 -22.69 0.69 6.85
N ILE A 452 -22.26 1.28 5.73
CA ILE A 452 -22.94 1.16 4.43
C ILE A 452 -23.08 -0.29 3.96
N MET A 453 -22.12 -1.17 4.27
CA MET A 453 -22.18 -2.56 3.88
C MET A 453 -23.24 -3.30 4.67
N VAL A 454 -23.24 -3.13 6.00
CA VAL A 454 -24.21 -3.75 6.91
C VAL A 454 -25.62 -3.22 6.62
N GLN A 455 -25.78 -1.90 6.46
CA GLN A 455 -27.06 -1.24 6.18
C GLN A 455 -27.71 -1.73 4.88
N LYS A 456 -26.90 -2.03 3.86
CA LYS A 456 -27.42 -2.53 2.58
C LYS A 456 -27.69 -4.04 2.61
N ALA A 457 -26.79 -4.81 3.22
CA ALA A 457 -26.85 -6.28 3.17
C ALA A 457 -27.81 -6.86 4.20
N ASN A 458 -27.91 -6.24 5.38
CA ASN A 458 -28.78 -6.66 6.47
C ASN A 458 -29.52 -5.46 7.05
N VAL A 459 -30.56 -5.06 6.32
CA VAL A 459 -31.39 -3.87 6.61
C VAL A 459 -32.04 -3.98 7.98
N GLU A 460 -32.54 -5.16 8.35
CA GLU A 460 -33.25 -5.36 9.62
C GLU A 460 -32.30 -5.23 10.81
N LEU A 461 -31.11 -5.85 10.76
CA LEU A 461 -30.10 -5.69 11.80
C LEU A 461 -29.70 -4.22 12.01
N ALA A 462 -29.57 -3.46 10.93
CA ALA A 462 -29.25 -2.04 11.00
C ALA A 462 -30.40 -1.21 11.61
N LYS A 463 -31.66 -1.52 11.29
CA LYS A 463 -32.84 -0.87 11.88
C LYS A 463 -32.98 -1.18 13.37
N GLU A 464 -32.79 -2.43 13.77
CA GLU A 464 -32.81 -2.87 15.17
C GLU A 464 -31.78 -2.09 15.99
N TYR A 465 -30.55 -2.00 15.51
CA TYR A 465 -29.50 -1.23 16.16
C TYR A 465 -29.81 0.27 16.24
N ALA A 466 -30.39 0.86 15.18
CA ALA A 466 -30.81 2.26 15.20
C ALA A 466 -31.89 2.51 16.26
N LYS A 467 -32.88 1.62 16.36
CA LYS A 467 -33.92 1.67 17.38
C LYS A 467 -33.34 1.58 18.79
N GLU A 468 -32.44 0.62 19.05
CA GLU A 468 -31.75 0.50 20.33
C GLU A 468 -30.96 1.77 20.69
N CYS A 469 -30.32 2.41 19.72
CA CYS A 469 -29.58 3.64 19.94
C CYS A 469 -30.48 4.79 20.35
N GLU A 470 -31.65 4.93 19.69
CA GLU A 470 -32.64 5.96 20.04
C GLU A 470 -33.25 5.70 21.43
N GLU A 471 -33.57 4.45 21.77
CA GLU A 471 -34.03 4.08 23.12
C GLU A 471 -32.96 4.39 24.19
N LYS A 472 -31.69 4.10 23.91
CA LYS A 472 -30.57 4.43 24.82
C LYS A 472 -30.38 5.94 24.97
N LYS A 473 -30.61 6.74 23.92
CA LYS A 473 -30.59 8.22 24.00
C LYS A 473 -31.78 8.75 24.81
N ALA A 474 -32.97 8.19 24.61
CA ALA A 474 -34.18 8.57 25.34
C ALA A 474 -34.09 8.26 26.85
N ARG A 475 -33.38 7.19 27.22
CA ARG A 475 -33.13 6.81 28.63
C ARG A 475 -32.04 7.62 29.34
N LYS A 476 -31.19 8.38 28.62
CA LYS A 476 -30.15 9.21 29.26
C LYS A 476 -30.82 10.45 29.89
N PRO A 477 -30.66 10.69 31.21
CA PRO A 477 -31.25 11.86 31.85
C PRO A 477 -30.70 13.15 31.23
N LYS A 478 -31.58 14.10 30.87
CA LYS A 478 -31.19 15.45 30.43
C LYS A 478 -30.35 16.07 31.54
N ARG A 479 -29.03 16.21 31.34
CA ARG A 479 -28.18 17.07 32.17
C ARG A 479 -28.82 18.46 32.16
N LYS A 480 -29.38 18.91 33.29
CA LYS A 480 -29.76 20.31 33.49
C LYS A 480 -28.52 21.15 33.17
N ARG A 481 -28.63 22.00 32.15
CA ARG A 481 -27.71 23.14 31.97
C ARG A 481 -27.71 23.89 33.31
N ARG A 482 -26.57 23.90 34.00
CA ARG A 482 -26.32 24.94 35.00
C ARG A 482 -26.05 26.20 34.20
N GLU A 483 -26.91 27.20 34.40
CA GLU A 483 -26.68 28.56 33.93
C GLU A 483 -25.36 29.08 34.47
N ASP A 484 -24.69 29.85 33.62
CA ASP A 484 -23.44 30.54 33.90
C ASP A 484 -23.54 31.39 35.17
N GLN A 485 -22.60 31.19 36.09
CA GLN A 485 -22.18 32.22 37.03
C GLN A 485 -20.65 32.29 37.03
N ASP A 486 -20.15 33.47 36.72
CA ASP A 486 -18.74 33.85 36.65
C ASP A 486 -17.95 33.54 37.94
N PRO A 487 -16.62 33.29 37.84
CA PRO A 487 -15.80 32.96 38.99
C PRO A 487 -15.19 34.22 39.63
N ALA A 488 -15.47 34.46 40.91
CA ALA A 488 -14.79 35.49 41.71
C ALA A 488 -14.11 34.90 42.98
N SER A 489 -12.77 34.93 42.94
CA SER A 489 -11.83 35.19 44.05
C SER A 489 -11.55 34.16 45.17
N LYS A 490 -10.34 33.58 45.09
CA LYS A 490 -9.24 33.47 46.10
C LYS A 490 -9.57 33.19 47.59
N LYS A 491 -8.95 32.12 48.13
CA LYS A 491 -7.81 32.19 49.09
C LYS A 491 -7.16 30.83 49.44
N THR A 492 -5.90 30.74 49.01
CA THR A 492 -4.67 30.08 49.53
C THR A 492 -4.69 29.21 50.80
N LYS A 493 -3.96 28.06 50.75
CA LYS A 493 -2.81 27.75 51.65
C LYS A 493 -1.88 26.62 51.12
N ARG A 494 -0.59 26.99 50.97
CA ARG A 494 0.71 26.27 50.94
C ARG A 494 0.77 24.95 51.75
N SER A 495 1.73 24.02 51.64
CA SER A 495 2.89 23.70 50.78
C SER A 495 3.68 22.60 51.53
N THR A 496 4.26 21.60 50.87
CA THR A 496 5.44 20.88 51.40
C THR A 496 6.36 20.43 50.27
N ALA A 497 7.47 21.14 50.11
CA ALA A 497 8.66 20.69 49.41
C ALA A 497 9.87 21.26 50.15
N THR A 498 10.84 20.39 50.51
CA THR A 498 12.31 20.62 50.60
C THR A 498 12.98 19.38 51.26
N PRO A 499 14.31 19.11 51.14
CA PRO A 499 15.37 20.08 50.90
C PRO A 499 16.47 19.76 49.87
N ARG A 500 17.17 20.86 49.59
CA ARG A 500 18.31 21.17 48.72
C ARG A 500 19.64 21.01 49.48
N LYS A 501 20.76 20.79 48.76
CA LYS A 501 22.12 21.36 48.94
C LYS A 501 23.03 20.77 47.84
N GLN A 502 23.99 21.44 47.19
CA GLN A 502 24.53 22.81 47.25
C GLN A 502 25.39 23.04 45.98
N ALA A 503 25.65 24.31 45.66
CA ALA A 503 26.35 24.80 44.47
C ALA A 503 27.88 24.93 44.63
N LYS A 504 28.60 25.14 43.51
CA LYS A 504 29.73 26.11 43.39
C LYS A 504 29.94 26.55 41.92
N ALA A 505 30.41 27.77 41.74
CA ALA A 505 30.38 28.61 40.54
C ALA A 505 31.78 29.08 40.11
N ALA A 506 31.92 29.55 38.86
CA ALA A 506 32.85 30.62 38.40
C ALA A 506 32.42 31.08 36.99
N LYS A 507 31.80 32.27 36.81
CA LYS A 507 32.38 33.60 36.52
C LYS A 507 33.09 33.72 35.16
N GLY A 508 32.44 34.41 34.21
CA GLY A 508 33.07 34.99 33.01
C GLY A 508 33.29 36.51 33.17
N PRO A 509 34.04 37.16 32.25
CA PRO A 509 34.16 38.62 32.20
C PRO A 509 33.41 39.28 31.01
N PRO A 510 33.18 40.62 31.07
CA PRO A 510 32.28 41.38 30.17
C PRO A 510 33.06 42.25 29.13
N PRO A 511 32.39 43.06 28.28
CA PRO A 511 32.95 43.68 27.07
C PRO A 511 33.39 45.15 27.25
N SER A 512 34.16 45.69 26.30
CA SER A 512 34.35 47.15 26.14
C SER A 512 34.73 47.55 24.69
N GLU A 513 34.08 48.61 24.20
CA GLU A 513 34.30 49.33 22.93
C GLU A 513 35.52 50.27 22.96
N ALA A 514 36.06 50.60 21.77
CA ALA A 514 36.35 51.96 21.24
C ALA A 514 37.45 51.95 20.15
N GLY A 515 37.21 52.61 19.01
CA GLY A 515 38.16 52.84 17.89
C GLY A 515 39.24 53.90 18.20
N PRO A 516 39.97 54.50 17.20
CA PRO A 516 39.43 54.96 15.91
C PRO A 516 40.37 54.89 14.66
N SER A 517 39.77 55.23 13.51
CA SER A 517 40.29 55.98 12.33
C SER A 517 41.61 55.60 11.65
N ASN A 518 41.55 55.27 10.35
CA ASN A 518 42.08 56.19 9.31
C ASN A 518 41.54 55.90 7.91
N SER A 519 41.22 57.00 7.22
CA SER A 519 40.75 57.17 5.84
C SER A 519 41.91 57.38 4.87
N HIS A 520 41.74 56.99 3.59
CA HIS A 520 42.19 57.63 2.32
C HIS A 520 42.08 56.58 1.19
N SER A 521 41.11 56.62 0.26
CA SER A 521 40.89 57.51 -0.89
C SER A 521 41.63 57.09 -2.18
N SER A 522 40.84 56.90 -3.24
CA SER A 522 41.12 57.19 -4.67
C SER A 522 42.07 56.22 -5.40
N ALA A 523 41.59 55.45 -6.38
CA ALA A 523 41.40 55.83 -7.79
C ALA A 523 42.74 56.08 -8.51
N ASP A 524 43.10 55.17 -9.42
CA ASP A 524 43.71 55.56 -10.70
C ASP A 524 43.59 54.46 -11.77
N VAL A 525 43.16 54.92 -12.93
CA VAL A 525 43.13 54.27 -14.25
C VAL A 525 44.47 54.58 -14.93
N PRO A 526 44.95 53.73 -15.86
CA PRO A 526 45.21 54.33 -17.16
C PRO A 526 44.73 53.46 -18.33
N SER A 527 44.10 54.16 -19.27
CA SER A 527 43.79 53.73 -20.62
C SER A 527 44.91 54.21 -21.56
N THR A 528 45.47 53.31 -22.37
CA THR A 528 46.10 53.59 -23.68
C THR A 528 45.98 52.30 -24.50
N SER A 529 45.06 52.12 -25.45
CA SER A 529 44.98 52.67 -26.81
C SER A 529 46.08 52.17 -27.80
N THR A 530 45.65 51.23 -28.66
CA THR A 530 45.78 51.18 -30.14
C THR A 530 47.11 50.89 -30.88
N LEU A 531 46.92 50.09 -31.95
CA LEU A 531 47.69 49.91 -33.21
C LEU A 531 48.99 49.11 -33.07
N GLY A 532 49.30 48.06 -33.85
CA GLY A 532 48.91 47.75 -35.22
C GLY A 532 50.19 47.59 -36.04
N SER A 533 50.64 46.34 -36.27
CA SER A 533 51.45 45.83 -37.39
C SER A 533 51.66 44.33 -37.20
#